data_AF-A0AAD6VZ78-F1
#
_entry.id   AF-A0AAD6VZ78-F1
#
_cell.length_a   1.000
_cell.length_b   1.000
_cell.length_c   1.000
_cell.angle_alpha   90.00
_cell.angle_beta   90.00
_cell.angle_gamma   90.00
#
_symmetry.space_group_name_H-M   'P 1'
#
loop_
_entity.id
_entity.type
_entity.pdbx_description
1 polymer ?
#
loop_
_entity_poly.entity_id
_entity_poly.type
_entity_poly.pdbx_seq_one_letter_code
_entity_poly.pdbx_strand_id
1 'polypeptide(L)'
;MDMRIGLLFLLTLSAAGSTAARQMAATEIFRTTTGTYDIPAIKMKNQELETDIQTSNNVTRKDEVCTLCEEFAAQALDYMAENKTQTEILQILHKTCSRLTTFKQECITLVDYYSSIFFSYVSSVQSDDFCRKYNLCHEMEIFSAKHQEDSCSICQHAISEVLVKLKDPDTQLEIIDLLLKACNSMENYAKKCKRMVFEYGPLILINAEQFLETKDVCTLLHACKVPKDSGEQASTMLKADS
;
A
#
# COMPACT_ATOMS: atom_id res chain seq x y z
N MET A 1 -32.22 -6.73 -5.94
CA MET A 1 -31.22 -7.78 -6.26
C MET A 1 -30.08 -7.62 -5.27
N ASP A 2 -30.14 -8.46 -4.24
CA ASP A 2 -30.05 -8.01 -2.86
C ASP A 2 -28.74 -8.36 -2.16
N MET A 3 -28.26 -7.40 -1.37
CA MET A 3 -27.25 -7.50 -0.30
C MET A 3 -27.51 -8.64 0.71
N ARG A 4 -28.70 -9.25 0.67
CA ARG A 4 -29.10 -10.44 1.44
C ARG A 4 -28.40 -11.72 0.99
N ILE A 5 -27.95 -11.79 -0.27
CA ILE A 5 -27.21 -12.96 -0.79
C ILE A 5 -25.80 -13.01 -0.19
N GLY A 6 -25.17 -11.85 0.05
CA GLY A 6 -23.85 -11.76 0.69
C GLY A 6 -23.85 -12.24 2.15
N LEU A 7 -24.92 -11.96 2.91
CA LEU A 7 -25.03 -12.42 4.30
C LEU A 7 -25.28 -13.93 4.41
N LEU A 8 -25.98 -14.52 3.44
CA LEU A 8 -26.26 -15.97 3.40
C LEU A 8 -24.99 -16.79 3.07
N PHE A 9 -24.06 -16.23 2.30
CA PHE A 9 -22.76 -16.87 2.05
C PHE A 9 -21.83 -16.86 3.27
N LEU A 10 -21.92 -15.84 4.12
CA LEU A 10 -21.13 -15.78 5.37
C LEU A 10 -21.70 -16.69 6.47
N LEU A 11 -23.02 -16.88 6.52
CA LEU A 11 -23.65 -17.73 7.53
C LEU A 11 -23.60 -19.24 7.21
N THR A 12 -23.33 -19.63 5.96
CA THR A 12 -23.28 -21.05 5.55
C THR A 12 -21.89 -21.67 5.64
N LEU A 13 -20.85 -20.88 5.95
CA LEU A 13 -19.49 -21.38 6.20
C LEU A 13 -19.27 -21.86 7.66
N SER A 14 -20.24 -21.73 8.57
CA SER A 14 -20.13 -22.24 9.95
C SER A 14 -20.76 -23.62 10.18
N ALA A 15 -21.14 -24.35 9.12
CA ALA A 15 -21.82 -25.64 9.25
C ALA A 15 -21.28 -26.73 8.30
N ALA A 16 -19.95 -26.91 8.21
CA ALA A 16 -19.31 -28.18 7.80
C ALA A 16 -17.79 -28.07 7.99
N GLY A 17 -17.33 -28.13 9.23
CA GLY A 17 -15.90 -28.15 9.57
C GLY A 17 -15.63 -28.54 11.02
N SER A 18 -16.52 -29.31 11.63
CA SER A 18 -16.41 -29.73 13.02
C SER A 18 -16.18 -31.24 13.09
N THR A 19 -15.00 -31.72 12.69
CA THR A 19 -14.38 -32.99 13.17
C THR A 19 -12.99 -33.16 12.56
N ALA A 20 -12.00 -32.40 13.04
CA ALA A 20 -10.56 -32.77 12.95
C ALA A 20 -9.61 -31.82 13.74
N ALA A 21 -10.10 -30.81 14.46
CA ALA A 21 -9.26 -29.90 15.26
C ALA A 21 -9.44 -30.06 16.78
N ARG A 22 -9.95 -31.20 17.25
CA ARG A 22 -9.97 -31.56 18.67
C ARG A 22 -8.96 -32.65 18.96
N GLN A 23 -7.68 -32.32 18.89
CA GLN A 23 -6.68 -33.06 19.65
C GLN A 23 -5.38 -32.26 19.83
N MET A 24 -5.43 -31.15 20.56
CA MET A 24 -4.34 -30.67 21.45
C MET A 24 -4.96 -29.71 22.47
N ALA A 25 -5.75 -30.24 23.40
CA ALA A 25 -6.12 -29.52 24.61
C ALA A 25 -6.14 -30.53 25.76
N ALA A 26 -5.50 -30.14 26.85
CA ALA A 26 -5.36 -30.82 28.13
C ALA A 26 -4.31 -31.95 28.20
N THR A 27 -3.08 -31.57 28.52
CA THR A 27 -2.39 -32.19 29.65
C THR A 27 -2.38 -31.17 30.80
N GLU A 28 -3.27 -31.42 31.76
CA GLU A 28 -3.16 -31.21 33.21
C GLU A 28 -2.20 -30.12 33.72
N ILE A 29 -2.73 -28.94 34.07
CA ILE A 29 -2.47 -28.30 35.38
C ILE A 29 -3.76 -27.61 35.86
N PHE A 30 -4.45 -28.30 36.78
CA PHE A 30 -5.36 -27.80 37.81
C PHE A 30 -6.76 -27.26 37.45
N ARG A 31 -7.71 -28.19 37.50
CA ARG A 31 -9.13 -27.96 37.81
C ARG A 31 -9.28 -27.83 39.33
N THR A 32 -9.91 -26.79 39.85
CA THR A 32 -10.95 -26.91 40.91
C THR A 32 -11.59 -25.56 41.30
N THR A 33 -12.93 -25.57 41.18
CA THR A 33 -13.95 -24.95 42.06
C THR A 33 -13.96 -23.44 42.35
N THR A 34 -15.08 -22.85 41.94
CA THR A 34 -15.76 -21.68 42.50
C THR A 34 -15.69 -21.58 44.03
N GLY A 35 -15.14 -20.48 44.55
CA GLY A 35 -15.19 -20.06 45.94
C GLY A 35 -14.74 -18.61 46.06
N THR A 36 -15.60 -17.75 46.60
CA THR A 36 -15.41 -16.31 46.86
C THR A 36 -14.08 -16.01 47.55
N TYR A 37 -13.22 -15.20 46.92
CA TYR A 37 -12.12 -14.51 47.59
C TYR A 37 -11.93 -13.12 46.98
N ASP A 38 -12.26 -12.10 47.76
CA ASP A 38 -11.94 -10.70 47.51
C ASP A 38 -10.42 -10.49 47.57
N ILE A 39 -9.81 -9.89 46.54
CA ILE A 39 -8.49 -9.25 46.63
C ILE A 39 -8.52 -7.91 45.86
N PRO A 40 -8.01 -6.80 46.44
CA PRO A 40 -8.57 -5.47 46.26
C PRO A 40 -7.96 -4.70 45.09
N ALA A 41 -8.76 -3.80 44.51
CA ALA A 41 -8.31 -2.77 43.59
C ALA A 41 -7.36 -1.80 44.30
N ILE A 42 -6.06 -1.87 44.02
CA ILE A 42 -5.10 -0.84 44.42
C ILE A 42 -5.06 0.24 43.33
N LYS A 43 -5.82 1.28 43.65
CA LYS A 43 -5.84 2.67 43.16
C LYS A 43 -4.59 3.13 42.37
N MET A 44 -4.85 3.67 41.19
CA MET A 44 -3.95 4.60 40.49
C MET A 44 -3.58 5.76 41.41
N LYS A 45 -2.30 5.98 41.62
CA LYS A 45 -1.77 7.23 42.18
C LYS A 45 -0.94 7.90 41.09
N ASN A 46 -1.46 9.02 40.57
CA ASN A 46 -0.65 9.98 39.84
C ASN A 46 0.39 10.53 40.82
N GLN A 47 1.66 10.42 40.47
CA GLN A 47 2.71 11.20 41.10
C GLN A 47 3.72 11.59 40.03
N GLU A 48 3.69 12.87 39.69
CA GLU A 48 4.69 13.56 38.88
C GLU A 48 6.07 13.42 39.54
N LEU A 49 7.05 13.04 38.73
CA LEU A 49 8.46 13.36 38.95
C LEU A 49 9.11 13.51 37.58
N GLU A 50 9.31 14.76 37.18
CA GLU A 50 10.07 15.14 36.00
C GLU A 50 11.55 14.79 36.21
N THR A 51 12.13 13.99 35.33
CA THR A 51 13.26 14.34 34.42
C THR A 51 13.90 13.08 33.85
N ASP A 52 14.03 13.08 32.52
CA ASP A 52 15.05 12.37 31.71
C ASP A 52 14.89 10.87 31.35
N ILE A 53 13.75 10.45 30.76
CA ILE A 53 13.69 9.25 29.87
C ILE A 53 12.54 9.38 28.86
N GLN A 54 12.72 10.02 27.71
CA GLN A 54 11.75 9.93 26.59
C GLN A 54 12.30 9.35 25.28
N THR A 55 13.57 8.93 25.27
CA THR A 55 14.17 8.24 24.11
C THR A 55 14.03 6.71 24.21
N SER A 56 13.86 6.15 25.42
CA SER A 56 13.89 4.69 25.64
C SER A 56 12.59 3.97 25.23
N ASN A 57 11.41 4.52 25.57
CA ASN A 57 10.14 3.82 25.33
C ASN A 57 9.73 3.77 23.85
N ASN A 58 10.20 4.72 23.03
CA ASN A 58 9.89 4.78 21.60
C ASN A 58 10.78 3.80 20.81
N VAL A 59 12.06 3.68 21.20
CA VAL A 59 13.00 2.73 20.59
C VAL A 59 12.54 1.29 20.85
N THR A 60 12.20 0.95 22.10
CA THR A 60 11.70 -0.40 22.46
C THR A 60 10.39 -0.73 21.75
N ARG A 61 9.44 0.21 21.63
CA ARG A 61 8.18 -0.04 20.93
C ARG A 61 8.36 -0.24 19.42
N LYS A 62 9.25 0.54 18.78
CA LYS A 62 9.56 0.38 17.35
C LYS A 62 10.23 -0.97 17.07
N ASP A 63 11.11 -1.40 17.96
CA ASP A 63 11.78 -2.70 17.88
C ASP A 63 10.80 -3.88 18.03
N GLU A 64 9.86 -3.78 18.97
CA GLU A 64 8.77 -4.76 19.14
C GLU A 64 7.87 -4.85 17.89
N VAL A 65 7.50 -3.72 17.28
CA VAL A 65 6.67 -3.69 16.06
C VAL A 65 7.42 -4.27 14.86
N CYS A 66 8.71 -3.98 14.75
CA CYS A 66 9.57 -4.56 13.72
C CYS A 66 9.64 -6.08 13.85
N THR A 67 9.96 -6.57 15.05
CA THR A 67 10.04 -8.00 15.35
C THR A 67 8.73 -8.71 15.01
N LEU A 68 7.60 -8.15 15.44
CA LEU A 68 6.28 -8.72 15.14
C LEU A 68 5.98 -8.75 13.64
N CYS A 69 6.37 -7.70 12.91
CA CYS A 69 6.23 -7.66 11.46
C CYS A 69 7.06 -8.77 10.81
N GLU A 70 8.33 -8.91 11.18
CA GLU A 70 9.24 -9.89 10.58
C GLU A 70 8.77 -11.32 10.84
N GLU A 71 8.34 -11.62 12.07
CA GLU A 71 7.79 -12.91 12.44
C GLU A 71 6.51 -13.23 11.65
N PHE A 72 5.59 -12.27 11.55
CA PHE A 72 4.34 -12.47 10.82
C PHE A 72 4.57 -12.61 9.32
N ALA A 73 5.44 -11.75 8.75
CA ALA A 73 5.80 -11.81 7.35
C ALA A 73 6.49 -13.13 7.03
N ALA A 74 7.44 -13.59 7.84
CA ALA A 74 8.10 -14.88 7.67
C ALA A 74 7.09 -16.03 7.69
N GLN A 75 6.19 -16.08 8.68
CA GLN A 75 5.15 -17.10 8.76
C GLN A 75 4.22 -17.09 7.54
N ALA A 76 3.82 -15.90 7.07
CA ALA A 76 2.98 -15.78 5.89
C ALA A 76 3.71 -16.22 4.61
N LEU A 77 4.99 -15.87 4.47
CA LEU A 77 5.83 -16.27 3.34
C LEU A 77 6.04 -17.79 3.31
N ASP A 78 6.33 -18.39 4.47
CA ASP A 78 6.44 -19.84 4.61
C ASP A 78 5.13 -20.55 4.22
N TYR A 79 3.99 -20.06 4.74
CA TYR A 79 2.68 -20.60 4.41
C TYR A 79 2.36 -20.49 2.90
N MET A 80 2.74 -19.37 2.24
CA MET A 80 2.57 -19.19 0.80
C MET A 80 3.55 -20.04 -0.03
N ALA A 81 4.72 -20.38 0.51
CA ALA A 81 5.71 -21.24 -0.14
C ALA A 81 5.31 -22.72 -0.11
N GLU A 82 4.40 -23.13 0.77
CA GLU A 82 3.90 -24.50 0.81
C GLU A 82 3.20 -24.89 -0.50
N ASN A 83 3.68 -25.98 -1.13
CA ASN A 83 3.06 -26.57 -2.32
C ASN A 83 1.55 -26.82 -2.14
N LYS A 84 1.13 -27.18 -0.91
CA LYS A 84 -0.27 -27.40 -0.58
C LYS A 84 -1.07 -26.10 -0.74
N THR A 85 -0.62 -25.01 -0.13
CA THR A 85 -1.25 -23.69 -0.23
C THR A 85 -1.34 -23.22 -1.67
N GLN A 86 -0.26 -23.34 -2.44
CA GLN A 86 -0.24 -22.96 -3.86
C GLN A 86 -1.24 -23.79 -4.68
N THR A 87 -1.31 -25.10 -4.41
CA THR A 87 -2.26 -26.00 -5.07
C THR A 87 -3.71 -25.64 -4.74
N GLU A 88 -4.01 -25.37 -3.46
CA GLU A 88 -5.35 -24.97 -3.02
C GLU A 88 -5.79 -23.66 -3.69
N ILE A 89 -4.91 -22.66 -3.77
CA ILE A 89 -5.15 -21.39 -4.46
C ILE A 89 -5.45 -21.65 -5.95
N LEU A 90 -4.60 -22.42 -6.64
CA LEU A 90 -4.78 -22.76 -8.05
C LEU A 90 -6.10 -23.47 -8.30
N GLN A 91 -6.46 -24.44 -7.46
CA GLN A 91 -7.73 -25.16 -7.58
C GLN A 91 -8.94 -24.22 -7.46
N ILE A 92 -8.91 -23.25 -6.53
CA ILE A 92 -9.98 -22.26 -6.37
C ILE A 92 -10.07 -21.38 -7.62
N LEU A 93 -8.94 -20.92 -8.15
CA LEU A 93 -8.89 -20.08 -9.34
C LEU A 93 -9.38 -20.84 -10.59
N HIS A 94 -8.94 -22.07 -10.81
CA HIS A 94 -9.39 -22.92 -11.91
C HIS A 94 -10.87 -23.29 -11.81
N LYS A 95 -11.37 -23.54 -10.60
CA LYS A 95 -12.80 -23.76 -10.36
C LYS A 95 -13.61 -22.51 -10.69
N THR A 96 -13.07 -21.33 -10.42
CA THR A 96 -13.68 -20.05 -10.81
C THR A 96 -13.69 -19.88 -12.32
N CYS A 97 -12.56 -20.13 -13.00
CA CYS A 97 -12.50 -20.13 -14.47
C CYS A 97 -13.47 -21.13 -15.11
N SER A 98 -13.69 -22.28 -14.48
CA SER A 98 -14.62 -23.30 -14.98
C SER A 98 -16.09 -22.87 -14.99
N ARG A 99 -16.44 -21.79 -14.28
CA ARG A 99 -17.77 -21.17 -14.33
C ARG A 99 -17.95 -20.23 -15.52
N LEU A 100 -16.86 -19.84 -16.19
CA LEU A 100 -16.92 -19.04 -17.41
C LEU A 100 -17.25 -19.95 -18.59
N THR A 101 -18.25 -19.59 -19.37
CA THR A 101 -18.70 -20.38 -20.52
C THR A 101 -17.86 -20.10 -21.77
N THR A 102 -17.62 -18.83 -22.08
CA THR A 102 -16.95 -18.41 -23.32
C THR A 102 -15.43 -18.30 -23.18
N PHE A 103 -14.92 -18.01 -21.98
CA PHE A 103 -13.50 -17.68 -21.75
C PHE A 103 -12.77 -18.63 -20.80
N LYS A 104 -13.27 -19.88 -20.71
CA LYS A 104 -12.73 -20.84 -19.75
C LYS A 104 -11.24 -21.05 -19.96
N GLN A 105 -10.81 -21.31 -21.19
CA GLN A 105 -9.43 -21.69 -21.49
C GLN A 105 -8.47 -20.50 -21.39
N GLU A 106 -8.91 -19.33 -21.85
CA GLU A 106 -8.17 -18.07 -21.70
C GLU A 106 -7.98 -17.74 -20.22
N CYS A 107 -9.02 -17.90 -19.39
CA CYS A 107 -8.93 -17.71 -17.95
C CYS A 107 -7.93 -18.67 -17.30
N ILE A 108 -8.00 -19.97 -17.61
CA ILE A 108 -7.05 -20.97 -17.08
C ILE A 108 -5.62 -20.61 -17.46
N THR A 109 -5.40 -20.26 -18.73
CA THR A 109 -4.07 -19.88 -19.23
C THR A 109 -3.50 -18.67 -18.49
N LEU A 110 -4.32 -17.64 -18.25
CA LEU A 110 -3.88 -16.46 -17.50
C LEU A 110 -3.62 -16.80 -16.03
N VAL A 111 -4.47 -17.60 -15.41
CA VAL A 111 -4.27 -18.06 -14.03
C VAL A 111 -2.93 -18.77 -13.91
N ASP A 112 -2.66 -19.77 -14.74
CA ASP A 112 -1.42 -20.56 -14.67
C ASP A 112 -0.18 -19.70 -14.86
N TYR A 113 -0.21 -18.80 -15.85
CA TYR A 113 0.91 -17.90 -16.14
C TYR A 113 1.19 -16.95 -14.98
N TYR A 114 0.17 -16.23 -14.50
CA TYR A 114 0.36 -15.22 -13.46
C TYR A 114 0.56 -15.82 -12.07
N SER A 115 -0.06 -16.95 -11.74
CA SER A 115 0.16 -17.61 -10.46
C SER A 115 1.59 -18.11 -10.33
N SER A 116 2.18 -18.63 -11.42
CA SER A 116 3.58 -19.07 -11.42
C SER A 116 4.53 -17.92 -11.12
N ILE A 117 4.34 -16.77 -11.79
CA ILE A 117 5.12 -15.56 -11.56
C ILE A 117 4.90 -15.05 -10.12
N PHE A 118 3.64 -15.04 -9.66
CA PHE A 118 3.28 -14.60 -8.32
C PHE A 118 3.96 -15.44 -7.24
N PHE A 119 3.88 -16.77 -7.32
CA PHE A 119 4.53 -17.64 -6.34
C PHE A 119 6.05 -17.52 -6.39
N SER A 120 6.64 -17.40 -7.59
CA SER A 120 8.07 -17.12 -7.73
C SER A 120 8.47 -15.79 -7.08
N TYR A 121 7.66 -14.76 -7.22
CA TYR A 121 7.91 -13.46 -6.60
C TYR A 121 7.79 -13.56 -5.07
N VAL A 122 6.71 -14.15 -4.56
CA VAL A 122 6.48 -14.31 -3.11
C VAL A 122 7.63 -15.09 -2.46
N SER A 123 8.11 -16.17 -3.10
CA SER A 123 9.27 -16.94 -2.59
C SER A 123 10.59 -16.17 -2.60
N SER A 124 10.67 -15.03 -3.31
CA SER A 124 11.87 -14.16 -3.31
C SER A 124 11.80 -13.02 -2.29
N VAL A 125 10.66 -12.83 -1.64
CA VAL A 125 10.48 -11.77 -0.63
C VAL A 125 11.18 -12.17 0.67
N GLN A 126 11.96 -11.25 1.24
CA GLN A 126 12.51 -11.38 2.59
C GLN A 126 11.64 -10.59 3.58
N SER A 127 11.42 -11.15 4.77
CA SER A 127 10.54 -10.56 5.79
C SER A 127 11.03 -9.20 6.27
N ASP A 128 12.33 -9.01 6.43
CA ASP A 128 12.96 -7.77 6.86
C ASP A 128 12.87 -6.69 5.76
N ASP A 129 13.12 -7.04 4.50
CA ASP A 129 12.89 -6.13 3.36
C ASP A 129 11.42 -5.71 3.25
N PHE A 130 10.50 -6.66 3.44
CA PHE A 130 9.06 -6.39 3.46
C PHE A 130 8.74 -5.40 4.59
N CYS A 131 9.19 -5.65 5.81
CA CYS A 131 8.91 -4.81 6.96
C CYS A 131 9.57 -3.42 6.89
N ARG A 132 10.77 -3.32 6.30
CA ARG A 132 11.41 -2.03 5.97
C ARG A 132 10.63 -1.25 4.93
N LYS A 133 10.17 -1.90 3.85
CA LYS A 133 9.37 -1.26 2.80
C LYS A 133 8.10 -0.60 3.33
N TYR A 134 7.50 -1.18 4.37
CA TYR A 134 6.33 -0.63 5.05
C TYR A 134 6.66 0.23 6.29
N ASN A 135 7.93 0.58 6.50
CA ASN A 135 8.41 1.41 7.62
C ASN A 135 8.06 0.85 9.01
N LEU A 136 7.89 -0.48 9.12
CA LEU A 136 7.64 -1.17 10.39
C LEU A 136 8.94 -1.56 11.09
N CYS A 137 10.03 -1.67 10.33
CA CYS A 137 11.38 -1.80 10.85
C CYS A 137 12.17 -0.51 10.67
N HIS A 138 12.96 -0.16 11.68
CA HIS A 138 13.74 1.07 11.68
C HIS A 138 14.82 1.01 10.58
N GLU A 139 14.70 1.86 9.56
CA GLU A 139 15.91 2.35 8.92
C GLU A 139 16.65 3.16 9.98
N MET A 140 17.90 2.79 10.29
CA MET A 140 18.80 3.71 10.98
C MET A 140 18.70 5.06 10.27
N GLU A 141 18.19 6.07 10.98
CA GLU A 141 17.99 7.46 10.56
C GLU A 141 19.32 8.21 10.32
N ILE A 142 20.31 7.55 9.71
CA ILE A 142 21.57 8.12 9.24
C ILE A 142 21.60 8.10 7.70
N PHE A 143 20.94 7.14 7.06
CA PHE A 143 20.79 7.10 5.59
C PHE A 143 19.55 7.86 5.09
N SER A 144 18.48 7.94 5.89
CA SER A 144 17.25 8.61 5.47
C SER A 144 17.40 10.13 5.36
N ALA A 145 18.21 10.78 6.21
CA ALA A 145 18.45 12.22 6.08
C ALA A 145 19.25 12.56 4.80
N LYS A 146 20.29 11.79 4.50
CA LYS A 146 21.12 12.00 3.30
C LYS A 146 20.40 11.58 2.02
N HIS A 147 19.71 10.44 2.03
CA HIS A 147 18.97 9.95 0.85
C HIS A 147 17.68 10.75 0.58
N GLN A 148 17.07 11.35 1.61
CA GLN A 148 15.92 12.26 1.45
C GLN A 148 16.36 13.68 1.08
N GLU A 149 17.54 14.13 1.54
CA GLU A 149 18.16 15.37 1.05
C GLU A 149 18.60 15.21 -0.41
N ASP A 150 19.18 14.06 -0.75
CA ASP A 150 19.54 13.69 -2.13
C ASP A 150 18.29 13.56 -3.01
N SER A 151 17.22 12.88 -2.57
CA SER A 151 15.99 12.70 -3.36
C SER A 151 15.17 13.99 -3.51
N CYS A 152 15.10 14.82 -2.47
CA CYS A 152 14.46 16.13 -2.52
C CYS A 152 15.20 17.04 -3.51
N SER A 153 16.54 17.10 -3.43
CA SER A 153 17.37 17.87 -4.35
C SER A 153 17.23 17.41 -5.80
N ILE A 154 17.29 16.09 -6.05
CA ILE A 154 17.09 15.50 -7.38
C ILE A 154 15.70 15.83 -7.91
N CYS A 155 14.66 15.68 -7.09
CA CYS A 155 13.31 16.02 -7.50
C CYS A 155 13.18 17.50 -7.85
N GLN A 156 13.67 18.40 -7.01
CA GLN A 156 13.62 19.84 -7.25
C GLN A 156 14.35 20.22 -8.54
N HIS A 157 15.52 19.62 -8.77
CA HIS A 157 16.28 19.85 -10.00
C HIS A 157 15.52 19.34 -11.23
N ALA A 158 14.97 18.12 -11.17
CA ALA A 158 14.21 17.53 -12.26
C ALA A 158 12.94 18.35 -12.58
N ILE A 159 12.18 18.76 -11.56
CA ILE A 159 10.99 19.61 -11.75
C ILE A 159 11.37 20.97 -12.33
N SER A 160 12.47 21.57 -11.86
CA SER A 160 12.98 22.82 -12.41
C SER A 160 13.36 22.68 -13.89
N GLU A 161 14.08 21.62 -14.26
CA GLU A 161 14.46 21.37 -15.65
C GLU A 161 13.24 21.10 -16.54
N VAL A 162 12.30 20.26 -16.06
CA VAL A 162 11.05 19.98 -16.75
C VAL A 162 10.26 21.26 -16.96
N LEU A 163 10.16 22.14 -15.97
CA LEU A 163 9.45 23.41 -16.10
C LEU A 163 10.12 24.35 -17.12
N VAL A 164 11.46 24.43 -17.14
CA VAL A 164 12.20 25.20 -18.15
C VAL A 164 11.92 24.67 -19.55
N LYS A 165 11.97 23.34 -19.74
CA LYS A 165 11.70 22.70 -21.02
C LYS A 165 10.23 22.84 -21.44
N LEU A 166 9.28 22.71 -20.52
CA LEU A 166 7.85 22.86 -20.85
C LEU A 166 7.52 24.29 -21.30
N LYS A 167 8.20 25.31 -20.77
CA LYS A 167 8.05 26.71 -21.19
C LYS A 167 8.69 27.02 -22.55
N ASP A 168 9.55 26.14 -23.04
CA ASP A 168 10.19 26.29 -24.33
C ASP A 168 9.19 25.95 -25.46
N PRO A 169 8.87 26.90 -26.36
CA PRO A 169 7.87 26.69 -27.39
C PRO A 169 8.27 25.61 -28.41
N ASP A 170 9.56 25.39 -28.64
CA ASP A 170 10.04 24.33 -29.52
C ASP A 170 9.80 22.96 -28.87
N THR A 171 10.05 22.83 -27.56
CA THR A 171 9.71 21.61 -26.81
C THR A 171 8.21 21.33 -26.83
N GLN A 172 7.35 22.36 -26.70
CA GLN A 172 5.90 22.18 -26.80
C GLN A 172 5.49 21.66 -28.19
N LEU A 173 6.09 22.18 -29.25
CA LEU A 173 5.85 21.72 -30.61
C LEU A 173 6.34 20.28 -30.82
N GLU A 174 7.49 19.91 -30.28
CA GLU A 174 8.01 18.54 -30.31
C GLU A 174 7.06 17.55 -29.63
N ILE A 175 6.52 17.91 -28.45
CA ILE A 175 5.53 17.09 -27.75
C ILE A 175 4.27 16.91 -28.60
N ILE A 176 3.75 17.99 -29.19
CA ILE A 176 2.56 17.93 -30.05
C ILE A 176 2.82 17.08 -31.30
N ASP A 177 3.97 17.24 -31.96
CA ASP A 177 4.34 16.43 -33.12
C ASP A 177 4.47 14.95 -32.76
N LEU A 178 5.08 14.63 -31.61
CA LEU A 178 5.16 13.25 -31.10
C LEU A 178 3.77 12.64 -30.89
N LEU A 179 2.85 13.40 -30.29
CA LEU A 179 1.46 12.97 -30.09
C LEU A 179 0.72 12.78 -31.41
N LEU A 180 0.92 13.67 -32.39
CA LEU A 180 0.33 13.56 -33.73
C LEU A 180 0.89 12.35 -34.50
N LYS A 181 2.17 12.04 -34.32
CA LYS A 181 2.80 10.81 -34.85
C LYS A 181 2.18 9.57 -34.21
N ALA A 182 2.01 9.55 -32.89
CA ALA A 182 1.34 8.46 -32.19
C ALA A 182 -0.11 8.26 -32.67
N CYS A 183 -0.85 9.35 -32.95
CA CYS A 183 -2.19 9.27 -33.52
C CYS A 183 -2.23 8.53 -34.88
N ASN A 184 -1.15 8.52 -35.67
CA ASN A 184 -1.13 7.83 -36.96
C ASN A 184 -1.24 6.30 -36.81
N SER A 185 -0.82 5.75 -35.67
CA SER A 185 -0.93 4.33 -35.36
C SER A 185 -2.35 3.92 -34.96
N MET A 186 -3.26 4.89 -34.77
CA MET A 186 -4.63 4.63 -34.33
C MET A 186 -5.61 4.53 -35.49
N GLU A 187 -5.45 3.53 -36.36
CA GLU A 187 -6.32 3.17 -37.51
C GLU A 187 -7.56 4.06 -37.73
N ASN A 188 -8.73 3.63 -37.25
CA ASN A 188 -10.02 4.28 -37.46
C ASN A 188 -10.20 5.57 -36.61
N TYR A 189 -9.31 5.83 -35.66
CA TYR A 189 -9.41 6.94 -34.72
C TYR A 189 -8.41 8.05 -35.00
N ALA A 190 -7.50 7.90 -35.97
CA ALA A 190 -6.39 8.82 -36.20
C ALA A 190 -6.87 10.26 -36.37
N LYS A 191 -7.95 10.48 -37.13
CA LYS A 191 -8.55 11.82 -37.33
C LYS A 191 -9.11 12.41 -36.03
N LYS A 192 -9.80 11.61 -35.22
CA LYS A 192 -10.38 12.05 -33.95
C LYS A 192 -9.28 12.32 -32.92
N CYS A 193 -8.25 11.47 -32.88
CA CYS A 193 -7.06 11.67 -32.05
C CYS A 193 -6.34 12.97 -32.37
N LYS A 194 -6.01 13.22 -33.65
CA LYS A 194 -5.33 14.45 -34.05
C LYS A 194 -6.13 15.69 -33.67
N ARG A 195 -7.46 15.64 -33.82
CA ARG A 195 -8.35 16.73 -33.37
C ARG A 195 -8.20 16.97 -31.87
N MET A 196 -8.24 15.92 -31.05
CA MET A 196 -8.04 16.07 -29.60
C MET A 196 -6.66 16.62 -29.25
N VAL A 197 -5.60 16.17 -29.94
CA VAL A 197 -4.24 16.68 -29.71
C VAL A 197 -4.16 18.17 -30.03
N PHE A 198 -4.76 18.64 -31.13
CA PHE A 198 -4.79 20.07 -31.45
C PHE A 198 -5.65 20.89 -30.48
N GLU A 199 -6.77 20.35 -30.03
CA GLU A 199 -7.74 21.06 -29.19
C GLU A 199 -7.30 21.11 -27.73
N TYR A 200 -6.83 19.99 -27.19
CA TYR A 200 -6.52 19.86 -25.76
C TYR A 200 -5.03 19.87 -25.47
N GLY A 201 -4.15 19.51 -26.43
CA GLY A 201 -2.70 19.45 -26.21
C GLY A 201 -2.13 20.76 -25.66
N PRO A 202 -2.35 21.91 -26.32
CA PRO A 202 -1.87 23.21 -25.83
C PRO A 202 -2.41 23.57 -24.44
N LEU A 203 -3.70 23.32 -24.19
CA LEU A 203 -4.33 23.60 -22.89
C LEU A 203 -3.73 22.73 -21.78
N ILE A 204 -3.44 21.46 -22.06
CA ILE A 204 -2.82 20.54 -21.11
C ILE A 204 -1.39 20.99 -20.78
N LEU A 205 -0.61 21.44 -21.77
CA LEU A 205 0.74 21.94 -21.54
C LEU A 205 0.75 23.18 -20.65
N ILE A 206 -0.12 24.16 -20.92
CA ILE A 206 -0.27 25.36 -20.08
C ILE A 206 -0.68 24.98 -18.65
N ASN A 207 -1.66 24.08 -18.50
CA ASN A 207 -2.10 23.63 -17.19
C ASN A 207 -1.01 22.86 -16.44
N ALA A 208 -0.16 22.12 -17.15
CA ALA A 208 0.97 21.40 -16.57
C ALA A 208 2.04 22.39 -16.08
N GLU A 209 2.38 23.43 -16.87
CA GLU A 209 3.27 24.51 -16.44
C GLU A 209 2.75 25.16 -15.15
N GLN A 210 1.49 25.58 -15.15
CA GLN A 210 0.86 26.22 -13.98
C GLN A 210 0.84 25.29 -12.77
N PHE A 211 0.56 24.01 -12.97
CA PHE A 211 0.58 23.03 -11.88
C PHE A 211 1.98 22.90 -11.26
N LEU A 212 3.01 22.76 -12.09
CA LEU A 212 4.41 22.63 -11.63
C LEU A 212 4.92 23.92 -10.97
N GLU A 213 4.42 25.09 -11.33
CA GLU A 213 4.73 26.36 -10.67
C GLU A 213 4.05 26.53 -9.31
N THR A 214 2.80 26.07 -9.20
CA THR A 214 1.95 26.38 -8.04
C THR A 214 1.92 25.29 -6.99
N LYS A 215 2.39 24.09 -7.31
CA LYS A 215 2.36 22.93 -6.43
C LYS A 215 3.77 22.49 -6.09
N ASP A 216 3.98 22.20 -4.81
CA ASP A 216 5.17 21.50 -4.36
C ASP A 216 5.04 20.00 -4.67
N VAL A 217 5.34 19.67 -5.93
CA VAL A 217 5.29 18.29 -6.44
C VAL A 217 6.25 17.38 -5.68
N CYS A 218 7.41 17.90 -5.26
CA CYS A 218 8.39 17.08 -4.56
C CYS A 218 7.94 16.70 -3.14
N THR A 219 7.21 17.58 -2.45
CA THR A 219 6.55 17.23 -1.19
C THR A 219 5.35 16.30 -1.43
N LEU A 220 4.56 16.51 -2.50
CA LEU A 220 3.45 15.63 -2.87
C LEU A 220 3.91 14.20 -3.19
N LEU A 221 5.07 14.06 -3.83
CA LEU A 221 5.71 12.77 -4.13
C LEU A 221 6.50 12.21 -2.94
N HIS A 222 6.46 12.86 -1.78
CA HIS A 222 7.22 12.51 -0.58
C HIS A 222 8.75 12.46 -0.77
N ALA A 223 9.27 13.06 -1.85
CA ALA A 223 10.70 13.27 -2.05
C ALA A 223 11.24 14.31 -1.07
N CYS A 224 10.47 15.36 -0.80
CA CYS A 224 10.79 16.37 0.21
C CYS A 224 9.95 16.18 1.49
N LYS A 225 10.53 16.59 2.63
CA LYS A 225 9.82 16.62 3.92
C LYS A 225 8.75 17.71 3.90
N VAL A 226 7.57 17.41 4.43
CA VAL A 226 6.54 18.43 4.66
C VAL A 226 7.07 19.47 5.66
N PRO A 227 7.03 20.78 5.35
CA PRO A 227 7.45 21.81 6.28
C PRO A 227 6.67 21.70 7.60
N LYS A 228 7.37 21.72 8.74
CA LYS A 228 6.76 21.56 10.07
C LYS A 228 5.85 22.71 10.53
N ASP A 229 5.60 23.71 9.68
CA ASP A 229 4.87 24.94 10.03
C ASP A 229 3.53 25.12 9.30
N SER A 230 3.08 24.11 8.53
CA SER A 230 1.75 24.11 7.91
C SER A 230 0.65 23.50 8.79
N GLY A 231 0.89 23.36 10.10
CA GLY A 231 -0.06 22.83 11.09
C GLY A 231 -1.04 23.88 11.65
N GLU A 232 -0.78 25.17 11.48
CA GLU A 232 -1.58 26.25 12.11
C GLU A 232 -2.58 26.95 11.16
N GLN A 233 -2.71 26.51 9.90
CA GLN A 233 -3.70 27.10 8.96
C GLN A 233 -4.81 26.15 8.50
N ALA A 234 -4.76 24.87 8.88
CA ALA A 234 -5.88 23.94 8.65
C ALA A 234 -7.06 24.15 9.63
N SER A 235 -6.87 24.92 10.70
CA SER A 235 -7.87 25.11 11.76
C SER A 235 -8.81 26.30 11.56
N THR A 236 -8.57 27.16 10.55
CA THR A 236 -9.33 28.41 10.38
C THR A 236 -10.39 28.36 9.26
N MET A 237 -10.35 27.38 8.35
CA MET A 237 -11.39 27.25 7.30
C MET A 237 -12.61 26.42 7.72
N LEU A 238 -12.58 25.72 8.86
CA LEU A 238 -13.70 24.91 9.37
C LEU A 238 -14.64 25.66 10.34
N LYS A 239 -14.42 26.96 10.57
CA LYS A 239 -15.26 27.79 11.47
C LYS A 239 -16.13 28.82 10.76
N ALA A 240 -16.14 28.86 9.43
CA ALA A 240 -16.92 29.84 8.67
C ALA A 240 -18.27 29.32 8.14
N ASP A 241 -18.67 28.08 8.46
CA ASP A 241 -19.93 27.48 8.00
C ASP A 241 -20.66 26.68 9.12
N SER A 242 -20.81 27.30 10.30
CA SER A 242 -21.79 26.93 11.33
C SER A 242 -22.37 28.16 12.00
#